data_AF-R5BUF5-F1
#
_entry.id   AF-R5BUF5-F1
#
_cell.length_a   1.000
_cell.length_b   1.000
_cell.length_c   1.000
_cell.angle_alpha   90.00
_cell.angle_beta   90.00
_cell.angle_gamma   90.00
#
_symmetry.space_group_name_H-M   'P 1'
#
loop_
_entity.id
_entity.type
_entity.pdbx_description
1 polymer ?
#
loop_
_entity_poly.entity_id
_entity_poly.type
_entity_poly.pdbx_seq_one_letter_code
_entity_poly.pdbx_strand_id
1 'polypeptide(L)'
;MYYLNIYKSEKDGSIMLPFNNDIESLIEYVVDQYERMMRHLKSDHNKYQKITSTWDKSIYDEPLKESIKNFSFGIFQSMNISIVYELTPEYNEKMHSEKVEREETIHWEIVRKYPLKEKGILDLMLRPDYDFVCVFTKEMALKEGIHSHTARLWVGDIGVEYTLSKKDEKRYGAIYEMKEDEKGAFKVIPDKHCPYEIDFEDSDWEEDLEIAMCKAFLQFHPLDSIFTKEDVDNVFHEIVGIRFNRIPNIEYWILENLQVTKEDLPDFVIQESEINEEIRQGKTDVDYVLDGTFGEGVLNKQYPDFSVTYLMTNHNQMIITDARWN
;
A
#
# COMPACT_ATOMS: atom_id res chain seq x y z
N MET A 1 11.12 5.76 3.61
CA MET A 1 11.26 7.22 3.37
C MET A 1 10.15 7.97 4.09
N TYR A 2 10.42 9.11 4.72
CA TYR A 2 9.37 9.92 5.35
C TYR A 2 8.96 11.08 4.44
N TYR A 3 7.68 11.44 4.48
CA TYR A 3 7.11 12.59 3.80
C TYR A 3 6.32 13.41 4.80
N LEU A 4 6.42 14.73 4.68
CA LEU A 4 5.56 15.65 5.40
C LEU A 4 4.61 16.30 4.39
N ASN A 5 3.32 16.02 4.52
CA ASN A 5 2.28 16.72 3.79
C ASN A 5 1.76 17.87 4.65
N ILE A 6 1.72 19.08 4.10
CA ILE A 6 1.19 20.28 4.75
C ILE A 6 0.04 20.80 3.90
N TYR A 7 -1.15 20.92 4.48
CA TYR A 7 -2.32 21.41 3.77
C TYR A 7 -3.28 22.17 4.70
N LYS A 8 -4.17 22.97 4.10
CA LYS A 8 -5.25 23.65 4.82
C LYS A 8 -6.58 22.93 4.61
N SER A 9 -7.59 23.35 5.38
CA SER A 9 -9.01 22.93 5.34
C SER A 9 -9.57 22.64 3.94
N GLU A 10 -9.19 23.44 2.95
CA GLU A 10 -9.36 23.16 1.52
C GLU A 10 -8.06 22.50 1.04
N LYS A 11 -8.11 21.22 0.61
CA LYS A 11 -6.93 20.46 0.09
C LYS A 11 -6.26 21.10 -1.15
N ASP A 12 -6.63 22.31 -1.51
CA ASP A 12 -6.05 23.08 -2.61
C ASP A 12 -4.70 23.67 -2.15
N GLY A 13 -3.61 23.25 -2.80
CA GLY A 13 -2.26 23.76 -2.53
C GLY A 13 -1.45 23.02 -1.45
N SER A 14 -1.60 21.70 -1.32
CA SER A 14 -0.76 20.88 -0.43
C SER A 14 0.73 20.96 -0.79
N ILE A 15 1.60 21.06 0.21
CA ILE A 15 3.06 20.98 0.08
C ILE A 15 3.51 19.61 0.57
N MET A 16 4.29 18.90 -0.24
CA MET A 16 4.92 17.63 0.13
C MET A 16 6.43 17.82 0.24
N LEU A 17 7.00 17.49 1.40
CA LEU A 17 8.43 17.58 1.65
C LEU A 17 9.01 16.18 1.93
N PRO A 18 9.97 15.69 1.13
CA PRO A 18 10.60 14.39 1.35
C PRO A 18 11.73 14.47 2.39
N PHE A 19 11.84 13.45 3.22
CA PHE A 19 12.90 13.23 4.20
C PHE A 19 13.46 11.81 4.02
N ASN A 20 14.70 11.70 3.52
CA ASN A 20 15.36 10.45 3.11
C ASN A 20 15.72 9.56 4.31
N ASN A 21 14.71 8.95 4.94
CA ASN A 21 14.83 8.08 6.14
C ASN A 21 15.42 8.76 7.39
N ASP A 22 15.73 10.05 7.33
CA ASP A 22 16.19 10.83 8.47
C ASP A 22 14.99 11.34 9.29
N ILE A 23 14.52 10.49 10.21
CA ILE A 23 13.41 10.80 11.10
C ILE A 23 13.78 11.94 12.08
N GLU A 24 15.04 12.09 12.49
CA GLU A 24 15.43 13.16 13.41
C GLU A 24 15.35 14.52 12.73
N SER A 25 15.85 14.65 11.49
CA SER A 25 15.71 15.89 10.71
C SER A 25 14.24 16.23 10.43
N LEU A 26 13.40 15.23 10.17
CA LEU A 26 11.95 15.41 10.03
C LEU A 26 11.34 15.95 11.33
N ILE A 27 11.64 15.32 12.46
CA ILE A 27 11.14 15.73 13.78
C ILE A 27 11.56 17.17 14.10
N GLU A 28 12.83 17.50 13.91
CA GLU A 28 13.34 18.85 14.15
C GLU A 28 12.62 19.89 13.28
N TYR A 29 12.42 19.57 11.99
CA TYR A 29 11.70 20.45 11.07
C TYR A 29 10.24 20.64 11.49
N VAL A 30 9.51 19.56 11.76
CA VAL A 30 8.09 19.62 12.14
C VAL A 30 7.91 20.41 13.43
N VAL A 31 8.76 20.18 14.43
CA VAL A 31 8.70 20.90 15.72
C VAL A 31 9.00 22.38 15.55
N ASP A 32 10.05 22.76 14.80
CA ASP A 32 10.36 24.17 14.52
C ASP A 32 9.21 24.88 13.78
N GLN A 33 8.63 24.25 12.76
CA GLN A 33 7.52 24.82 12.00
C GLN A 33 6.26 24.99 12.86
N TYR A 34 5.93 23.98 13.67
CA TYR A 34 4.82 24.04 14.61
C TYR A 34 4.98 25.22 15.59
N GLU A 35 6.16 25.36 16.21
CA GLU A 35 6.42 26.44 17.16
C GLU A 35 6.37 27.83 16.52
N ARG A 36 6.85 27.97 15.29
CA ARG A 36 6.76 29.22 14.53
C ARG A 36 5.31 29.57 14.22
N MET A 37 4.52 28.60 13.78
CA MET A 37 3.11 28.81 13.46
C MET A 37 2.31 29.19 14.70
N MET A 38 2.48 28.46 15.80
CA MET A 38 1.82 28.77 17.07
C MET A 38 2.16 30.16 17.59
N ARG A 39 3.43 30.59 17.48
CA ARG A 39 3.84 31.96 17.81
C ARG A 39 3.18 32.99 16.90
N HIS A 40 3.11 32.73 15.60
CA HIS A 40 2.47 33.63 14.65
C HIS A 40 0.98 33.82 14.97
N LEU A 41 0.23 32.73 15.10
CA LEU A 41 -1.21 32.76 15.38
C LEU A 41 -1.51 33.46 16.71
N LYS A 42 -0.76 33.13 17.77
CA LYS A 42 -0.93 33.75 19.10
C LYS A 42 -0.48 35.21 19.17
N SER A 43 0.28 35.71 18.21
CA SER A 43 0.76 37.10 18.22
C SER A 43 -0.27 38.12 17.73
N ASP A 44 -1.25 37.69 16.93
CA ASP A 44 -2.21 38.59 16.26
C ASP A 44 -3.66 38.26 16.62
N HIS A 45 -4.03 38.58 17.87
CA HIS A 45 -5.36 38.39 18.43
C HIS A 45 -6.48 39.16 17.69
N ASN A 46 -6.12 40.14 16.85
CA ASN A 46 -7.09 40.85 16.03
C ASN A 46 -7.52 40.03 14.80
N LYS A 47 -6.77 38.97 14.47
CA LYS A 47 -7.02 38.10 13.31
C LYS A 47 -7.43 36.70 13.72
N TYR A 48 -6.80 36.15 14.75
CA TYR A 48 -6.93 34.75 15.13
C TYR A 48 -7.41 34.59 16.57
N GLN A 49 -8.35 33.68 16.79
CA GLN A 49 -8.90 33.35 18.10
C GLN A 49 -9.13 31.84 18.25
N LYS A 50 -9.43 31.38 19.47
CA LYS A 50 -9.71 29.97 19.82
C LYS A 50 -8.73 28.94 19.24
N ILE A 51 -7.43 29.23 19.30
CA ILE A 51 -6.37 28.38 18.75
C ILE A 51 -6.21 27.12 19.60
N THR A 52 -6.36 25.95 18.99
CA THR A 52 -6.14 24.64 19.59
C THR A 52 -5.26 23.79 18.70
N SER A 53 -4.49 22.87 19.29
CA SER A 53 -3.66 21.93 18.55
C SER A 53 -3.87 20.52 19.07
N THR A 54 -3.83 19.56 18.15
CA THR A 54 -4.02 18.14 18.42
C THR A 54 -3.09 17.31 17.55
N TRP A 55 -2.69 16.13 18.02
CA TRP A 55 -1.99 15.12 17.23
C TRP A 55 -2.50 13.72 17.58
N ASP A 56 -2.36 12.79 16.64
CA ASP A 56 -2.87 11.42 16.77
C ASP A 56 -2.31 10.76 18.04
N LYS A 57 -3.24 10.29 18.90
CA LYS A 57 -2.98 9.65 20.19
C LYS A 57 -2.04 10.45 21.11
N SER A 58 -2.50 11.62 21.58
CA SER A 58 -2.08 12.11 22.90
C SER A 58 -2.65 11.18 23.98
N ILE A 59 -2.01 10.03 24.23
CA ILE A 59 -2.41 9.20 25.38
C ILE A 59 -2.09 9.95 26.69
N TYR A 60 -1.18 10.94 26.65
CA TYR A 60 -0.82 11.85 27.74
C TYR A 60 -0.41 13.23 27.21
N ASP A 61 -0.24 14.23 28.10
CA ASP A 61 0.28 15.60 27.86
C ASP A 61 1.74 15.61 27.33
N GLU A 62 2.09 14.71 26.43
CA GLU A 62 3.43 14.53 25.88
C GLU A 62 3.75 15.64 24.87
N PRO A 63 4.97 16.21 24.88
CA PRO A 63 5.40 17.16 23.87
C PRO A 63 5.39 16.54 22.47
N LEU A 64 5.06 17.34 21.43
CA LEU A 64 5.01 16.91 20.03
C LEU A 64 6.25 16.11 19.58
N LYS A 65 7.45 16.53 20.01
CA LYS A 65 8.70 15.83 19.72
C LYS A 65 8.68 14.38 20.19
N GLU A 66 8.26 14.15 21.43
CA GLU A 66 8.19 12.81 22.02
C GLU A 66 7.07 12.00 21.40
N SER A 67 5.92 12.62 21.10
CA SER A 67 4.82 11.94 20.41
C SER A 67 5.22 11.43 19.03
N ILE A 68 6.00 12.17 18.24
CA ILE A 68 6.48 11.70 16.93
C ILE A 68 7.49 10.56 17.09
N LYS A 69 8.41 10.64 18.08
CA LYS A 69 9.39 9.57 18.34
C LYS A 69 8.74 8.25 18.78
N ASN A 70 7.71 8.34 19.61
CA ASN A 70 7.01 7.19 20.14
C ASN A 70 5.93 6.65 19.18
N PHE A 71 5.66 7.35 18.08
CA PHE A 71 4.65 6.93 17.12
C PHE A 71 5.08 5.67 16.38
N SER A 72 4.27 4.61 16.48
CA SER A 72 4.52 3.34 15.82
C SER A 72 4.16 3.40 14.33
N PHE A 73 5.02 4.06 13.53
CA PHE A 73 4.84 4.16 12.08
C PHE A 73 4.78 2.79 11.38
N GLY A 74 5.21 1.69 12.03
CA GLY A 74 5.05 0.33 11.50
C GLY A 74 3.63 -0.25 11.56
N ILE A 75 2.78 0.28 12.44
CA ILE A 75 1.36 -0.12 12.56
C ILE A 75 0.46 0.93 11.90
N PHE A 76 0.84 2.21 11.98
CA PHE A 76 0.06 3.33 11.46
C PHE A 76 0.79 3.98 10.26
N GLN A 77 0.10 4.08 9.12
CA GLN A 77 0.68 4.59 7.88
C GLN A 77 1.00 6.10 7.93
N SER A 78 0.30 6.88 8.76
CA SER A 78 0.58 8.29 8.97
C SER A 78 0.24 8.76 10.38
N MET A 79 0.91 9.83 10.82
CA MET A 79 0.62 10.58 12.04
C MET A 79 0.12 11.98 11.66
N ASN A 80 -1.07 12.35 12.13
CA ASN A 80 -1.64 13.66 11.90
C ASN A 80 -1.35 14.60 13.07
N ILE A 81 -1.06 15.85 12.71
CA ILE A 81 -0.91 16.99 13.62
C ILE A 81 -1.76 18.10 13.02
N SER A 82 -2.62 18.71 13.82
CA SER A 82 -3.48 19.81 13.38
C SER A 82 -3.41 21.00 14.34
N ILE A 83 -3.53 22.19 13.76
CA ILE A 83 -3.84 23.42 14.50
C ILE A 83 -5.15 23.94 13.96
N VAL A 84 -6.16 24.01 14.83
CA VAL A 84 -7.47 24.61 14.55
C VAL A 84 -7.48 26.02 15.13
N TYR A 85 -7.94 26.99 14.36
CA TYR A 85 -8.09 28.37 14.82
C TYR A 85 -9.29 29.03 14.16
N GLU A 86 -9.83 30.05 14.79
CA GLU A 86 -10.92 30.85 14.24
C GLU A 86 -10.41 32.20 13.75
N LEU A 87 -10.92 32.62 12.59
CA LEU A 87 -10.77 33.99 12.10
C LEU A 87 -11.78 34.90 12.79
N THR A 88 -11.34 36.08 13.22
CA THR A 88 -12.26 37.13 13.67
C THR A 88 -13.17 37.56 12.52
N PRO A 89 -14.42 37.99 12.77
CA PRO A 89 -15.34 38.42 11.72
C PRO A 89 -14.76 39.52 10.82
N GLU A 90 -14.01 40.47 11.38
CA GLU A 90 -13.39 41.57 10.64
C GLU A 90 -12.26 41.10 9.71
N TYR A 91 -11.57 40.02 10.08
CA TYR A 91 -10.51 39.45 9.26
C TYR A 91 -11.06 38.47 8.23
N ASN A 92 -12.08 37.69 8.58
CA ASN A 92 -12.81 36.85 7.64
C ASN A 92 -13.46 37.69 6.53
N GLU A 93 -14.02 38.87 6.86
CA GLU A 93 -14.61 39.80 5.89
C GLU A 93 -13.58 40.27 4.84
N LYS A 94 -12.31 40.42 5.25
CA LYS A 94 -11.22 40.82 4.33
C LYS A 94 -10.72 39.69 3.43
N MET A 95 -10.72 38.46 3.93
CA MET A 95 -10.17 37.31 3.21
C MET A 95 -11.21 36.61 2.35
N HIS A 96 -12.46 36.54 2.82
CA HIS A 96 -13.52 35.72 2.25
C HIS A 96 -14.82 36.50 1.98
N SER A 97 -14.85 37.81 2.23
CA SER A 97 -16.06 38.66 2.05
C SER A 97 -17.27 38.24 2.91
N GLU A 98 -17.01 37.55 4.03
CA GLU A 98 -18.01 37.05 4.96
C GLU A 98 -17.78 37.64 6.36
N LYS A 99 -18.83 38.14 7.01
CA LYS A 99 -18.74 38.77 8.34
C LYS A 99 -19.23 37.84 9.45
N VAL A 100 -18.68 36.65 9.50
CA VAL A 100 -18.94 35.62 10.52
C VAL A 100 -17.62 35.07 11.02
N GLU A 101 -17.63 34.42 12.19
CA GLU A 101 -16.49 33.61 12.64
C GLU A 101 -16.34 32.43 11.68
N ARG A 102 -15.10 32.14 11.27
CA ARG A 102 -14.76 31.02 10.39
C ARG A 102 -13.65 30.20 11.01
N GLU A 103 -13.89 28.91 11.16
CA GLU A 103 -12.89 27.96 11.62
C GLU A 103 -12.00 27.53 10.46
N GLU A 104 -10.70 27.50 10.71
CA GLU A 104 -9.67 27.08 9.77
C GLU A 104 -8.75 26.06 10.43
N THR A 105 -8.24 25.13 9.63
CA THR A 105 -7.32 24.10 10.12
C THR A 105 -6.08 24.03 9.23
N ILE A 106 -4.92 23.98 9.87
CA ILE A 106 -3.65 23.59 9.24
C ILE A 106 -3.37 22.15 9.64
N HIS A 107 -3.16 21.30 8.64
CA HIS A 107 -2.79 19.90 8.82
C HIS A 107 -1.33 19.70 8.44
N TRP A 108 -0.61 19.01 9.31
CA TRP A 108 0.62 18.32 9.00
C TRP A 108 0.36 16.82 9.11
N GLU A 109 0.66 16.08 8.05
CA GLU A 109 0.61 14.63 8.06
C GLU A 109 2.01 14.10 7.81
N ILE A 110 2.56 13.42 8.80
CA ILE A 110 3.81 12.68 8.67
C ILE A 110 3.47 11.31 8.12
N VAL A 111 3.87 11.04 6.89
CA VAL A 111 3.69 9.75 6.22
C VAL A 111 5.03 9.05 6.20
N ARG A 112 5.10 7.84 6.78
CA ARG A 112 6.20 6.95 6.46
C ARG A 112 5.80 6.23 5.18
N LYS A 113 6.38 6.64 4.04
CA LYS A 113 6.34 5.81 2.84
C LYS A 113 7.22 4.61 3.12
N TYR A 114 6.56 3.54 3.55
CA TYR A 114 7.04 2.21 3.25
C TYR A 114 7.21 2.14 1.73
N PRO A 115 8.33 1.59 1.20
CA PRO A 115 8.37 1.22 -0.21
C PRO A 115 7.08 0.44 -0.45
N LEU A 116 6.22 0.94 -1.37
CA LEU A 116 4.85 0.48 -1.59
C LEU A 116 4.82 -1.05 -1.43
N LYS A 117 4.42 -1.54 -0.25
CA LYS A 117 4.31 -2.97 0.00
C LYS A 117 3.07 -3.35 -0.78
N GLU A 118 3.24 -4.18 -1.80
CA GLU A 118 2.15 -4.78 -2.58
C GLU A 118 1.02 -5.18 -1.62
N LYS A 119 -0.25 -4.92 -1.96
CA LYS A 119 -1.40 -5.08 -1.04
C LYS A 119 -1.37 -6.41 -0.28
N GLY A 120 -1.00 -7.51 -0.96
CA GLY A 120 -0.86 -8.83 -0.34
C GLY A 120 0.22 -8.92 0.76
N ILE A 121 1.31 -8.15 0.68
CA ILE A 121 2.33 -8.07 1.73
C ILE A 121 1.78 -7.31 2.94
N LEU A 122 1.06 -6.21 2.72
CA LEU A 122 0.43 -5.47 3.83
C LEU A 122 -0.61 -6.33 4.54
N ASP A 123 -1.47 -7.01 3.79
CA ASP A 123 -2.49 -7.88 4.33
C ASP A 123 -1.87 -9.02 5.15
N LEU A 124 -0.74 -9.58 4.70
CA LEU A 124 0.04 -10.58 5.44
C LEU A 124 0.57 -10.02 6.76
N MET A 125 1.24 -8.86 6.72
CA MET A 125 1.88 -8.24 7.89
C MET A 125 0.88 -7.75 8.94
N LEU A 126 -0.35 -7.45 8.53
CA LEU A 126 -1.43 -7.03 9.43
C LEU A 126 -2.14 -8.20 10.11
N ARG A 127 -1.81 -9.44 9.77
CA ARG A 127 -2.44 -10.60 10.42
C ARG A 127 -2.04 -10.69 11.90
N PRO A 128 -2.96 -11.04 12.80
CA PRO A 128 -2.65 -11.17 14.23
C PRO A 128 -1.62 -12.26 14.56
N ASP A 129 -1.47 -13.23 13.68
CA ASP A 129 -0.55 -14.37 13.79
C ASP A 129 0.75 -14.20 12.99
N TYR A 130 0.98 -13.01 12.40
CA TYR A 130 2.23 -12.66 11.73
C TYR A 130 3.35 -12.39 12.74
N ASP A 131 4.50 -13.03 12.55
CA ASP A 131 5.71 -12.80 13.36
C ASP A 131 6.96 -12.82 12.48
N PHE A 132 7.74 -11.74 12.51
CA PHE A 132 9.04 -11.65 11.85
C PHE A 132 10.15 -11.46 12.89
N VAL A 133 11.18 -12.30 12.82
CA VAL A 133 12.31 -12.28 13.73
C VAL A 133 13.62 -12.36 12.96
N CYS A 134 14.40 -11.29 13.02
CA CYS A 134 15.79 -11.26 12.55
C CYS A 134 16.74 -11.48 13.74
N VAL A 135 17.52 -12.58 13.75
CA VAL A 135 18.41 -12.91 14.89
C VAL A 135 19.88 -12.54 14.67
N PHE A 136 20.18 -11.70 13.68
CA PHE A 136 21.55 -11.28 13.37
C PHE A 136 21.63 -9.80 13.02
N THR A 137 22.73 -9.15 13.42
CA THR A 137 23.03 -7.77 13.01
C THR A 137 23.98 -7.74 11.81
N LYS A 138 24.10 -6.56 11.16
CA LYS A 138 25.14 -6.30 10.15
C LYS A 138 26.52 -6.72 10.66
N GLU A 139 26.89 -6.32 11.87
CA GLU A 139 28.20 -6.67 12.44
C GLU A 139 28.36 -8.17 12.59
N MET A 140 27.33 -8.89 13.04
CA MET A 140 27.37 -10.35 13.20
C MET A 140 27.52 -11.06 11.85
N ALA A 141 26.70 -10.69 10.86
CA ALA A 141 26.77 -11.24 9.50
C ALA A 141 28.10 -10.95 8.79
N LEU A 142 28.77 -9.86 9.19
CA LEU A 142 30.08 -9.48 8.64
C LEU A 142 31.27 -10.06 9.43
N LYS A 143 31.14 -10.28 10.76
CA LYS A 143 32.27 -10.63 11.65
C LYS A 143 32.60 -12.11 11.81
N GLU A 144 31.69 -13.07 11.60
CA GLU A 144 32.01 -14.47 11.92
C GLU A 144 31.81 -15.48 10.78
N GLY A 145 32.73 -16.44 10.74
CA GLY A 145 32.60 -17.66 9.96
C GLY A 145 31.78 -18.70 10.70
N ILE A 146 30.88 -19.35 9.95
CA ILE A 146 30.30 -20.68 10.21
C ILE A 146 29.31 -20.78 11.39
N HIS A 147 28.40 -19.83 11.53
CA HIS A 147 27.06 -20.14 12.03
C HIS A 147 26.05 -19.55 11.04
N SER A 148 25.14 -20.38 10.53
CA SER A 148 24.05 -19.93 9.68
C SER A 148 23.27 -18.86 10.44
N HIS A 149 23.35 -17.62 9.98
CA HIS A 149 22.50 -16.56 10.47
C HIS A 149 21.13 -16.73 9.83
N THR A 150 20.09 -16.74 10.67
CA THR A 150 18.72 -16.98 10.21
C THR A 150 17.84 -15.77 10.49
N ALA A 151 16.95 -15.45 9.56
CA ALA A 151 15.77 -14.66 9.86
C ALA A 151 14.56 -15.55 9.59
N ARG A 152 13.48 -15.36 10.33
CA ARG A 152 12.27 -16.18 10.25
C ARG A 152 11.05 -15.30 10.13
N LEU A 153 10.09 -15.76 9.34
CA LEU A 153 8.77 -15.18 9.22
C LEU A 153 7.76 -16.30 9.39
N TRP A 154 6.77 -16.09 10.24
CA TRP A 154 5.73 -17.05 10.58
C TRP A 154 4.34 -16.45 10.41
N VAL A 155 3.40 -17.32 10.02
CA VAL A 155 1.96 -17.09 10.10
C VAL A 155 1.30 -18.40 10.52
N GLY A 156 0.90 -18.50 11.79
CA GLY A 156 0.36 -19.76 12.33
C GLY A 156 1.40 -20.89 12.35
N ASP A 157 1.12 -22.00 11.65
CA ASP A 157 1.94 -23.23 11.59
C ASP A 157 2.86 -23.31 10.35
N ILE A 158 2.89 -22.25 9.53
CA ILE A 158 3.67 -22.14 8.31
C ILE A 158 4.57 -20.89 8.33
N GLY A 159 5.65 -20.91 7.55
CA GLY A 159 6.60 -19.82 7.55
C GLY A 159 7.67 -19.92 6.48
N VAL A 160 8.63 -19.00 6.55
CA VAL A 160 9.86 -19.04 5.75
C VAL A 160 11.08 -18.71 6.61
N GLU A 161 12.23 -19.29 6.28
CA GLU A 161 13.51 -18.97 6.91
C GLU A 161 14.51 -18.51 5.87
N TYR A 162 15.04 -17.31 6.08
CA TYR A 162 16.22 -16.85 5.39
C TYR A 162 17.46 -17.45 6.04
N THR A 163 18.36 -18.00 5.22
CA THR A 163 19.67 -18.48 5.65
C THR A 163 20.76 -17.76 4.90
N LEU A 164 21.67 -17.12 5.65
CA LEU A 164 22.92 -16.57 5.11
C LEU A 164 24.05 -17.59 5.26
N SER A 165 24.67 -17.94 4.14
CA SER A 165 25.81 -18.87 4.09
C SER A 165 27.04 -18.20 3.46
N LYS A 166 28.23 -18.72 3.76
CA LYS A 166 29.49 -18.25 3.18
C LYS A 166 30.22 -19.42 2.52
N LYS A 167 30.53 -19.29 1.23
CA LYS A 167 31.31 -20.26 0.45
C LYS A 167 32.35 -19.53 -0.39
N ASP A 168 33.61 -19.95 -0.31
CA ASP A 168 34.73 -19.39 -1.07
C ASP A 168 34.81 -17.84 -0.98
N GLU A 169 34.68 -17.31 0.24
CA GLU A 169 34.64 -15.87 0.56
C GLU A 169 33.45 -15.08 0.01
N LYS A 170 32.56 -15.72 -0.76
CA LYS A 170 31.29 -15.15 -1.22
C LYS A 170 30.17 -15.51 -0.25
N ARG A 171 29.27 -14.54 -0.02
CA ARG A 171 28.05 -14.74 0.75
C ARG A 171 26.93 -15.15 -0.20
N TYR A 172 26.07 -16.04 0.29
CA TYR A 172 24.91 -16.53 -0.42
C TYR A 172 23.72 -16.55 0.53
N GLY A 173 22.68 -15.81 0.19
CA GLY A 173 21.42 -15.78 0.92
C GLY A 173 20.31 -16.52 0.16
N ALA A 174 19.50 -17.28 0.90
CA ALA A 174 18.33 -17.94 0.35
C ALA A 174 17.22 -18.01 1.39
N ILE A 175 15.98 -17.87 0.93
CA ILE A 175 14.75 -17.97 1.72
C ILE A 175 14.10 -19.31 1.41
N TYR A 176 13.83 -20.12 2.43
CA TYR A 176 13.26 -21.46 2.30
C TYR A 176 11.86 -21.54 2.92
N GLU A 177 10.99 -22.37 2.35
CA GLU A 177 9.69 -22.71 2.96
C GLU A 177 9.91 -23.48 4.28
N MET A 178 9.09 -23.16 5.29
CA MET A 178 9.04 -23.86 6.57
C MET A 178 7.63 -24.32 6.92
N LYS A 179 7.56 -25.47 7.59
CA LYS A 179 6.32 -25.99 8.15
C LYS A 179 6.54 -26.63 9.52
N GLU A 180 5.58 -26.49 10.41
CA GLU A 180 5.55 -27.21 11.68
C GLU A 180 5.41 -28.73 11.44
N ASP A 181 6.28 -29.52 12.07
CA ASP A 181 6.16 -30.98 12.04
C ASP A 181 5.19 -31.52 13.12
N GLU A 182 4.89 -32.81 13.06
CA GLU A 182 3.96 -33.47 14.00
C GLU A 182 4.37 -33.37 15.50
N LYS A 183 5.60 -32.92 15.78
CA LYS A 183 6.14 -32.75 17.14
C LYS A 183 6.21 -31.28 17.55
N GLY A 184 5.67 -30.38 16.74
CA GLY A 184 5.72 -28.94 16.96
C GLY A 184 7.07 -28.30 16.63
N ALA A 185 7.93 -29.02 15.88
CA ALA A 185 9.23 -28.49 15.47
C ALA A 185 9.17 -28.03 14.02
N PHE A 186 9.49 -26.76 13.79
CA PHE A 186 9.53 -26.22 12.43
C PHE A 186 10.72 -26.76 11.64
N LYS A 187 10.43 -27.21 10.42
CA LYS A 187 11.43 -27.77 9.51
C LYS A 187 11.43 -27.03 8.18
N VAL A 188 12.64 -26.76 7.71
CA VAL A 188 12.91 -26.25 6.36
C VAL A 188 12.59 -27.33 5.33
N ILE A 189 11.95 -26.93 4.22
CA ILE A 189 11.72 -27.75 3.03
C ILE A 189 12.79 -27.37 1.99
N PRO A 190 13.89 -28.14 1.85
CA PRO A 190 15.09 -27.68 1.13
C PRO A 190 14.87 -27.43 -0.37
N ASP A 191 13.94 -28.18 -0.98
CA ASP A 191 13.70 -28.15 -2.43
C ASP A 191 12.89 -26.92 -2.89
N LYS A 192 12.35 -26.14 -1.95
CA LYS A 192 11.58 -24.92 -2.24
C LYS A 192 12.24 -23.71 -1.59
N HIS A 193 12.94 -22.94 -2.41
CA HIS A 193 13.66 -21.76 -1.97
C HIS A 193 13.74 -20.68 -3.06
N CYS A 194 13.95 -19.45 -2.62
CA CYS A 194 14.20 -18.28 -3.45
C CYS A 194 15.55 -17.66 -3.08
N PRO A 195 16.46 -17.40 -4.03
CA PRO A 195 17.71 -16.70 -3.74
C PRO A 195 17.44 -15.25 -3.38
N TYR A 196 18.12 -14.74 -2.36
CA TYR A 196 18.03 -13.34 -1.96
C TYR A 196 19.35 -12.90 -1.33
N GLU A 197 19.98 -11.85 -1.84
CA GLU A 197 21.22 -11.32 -1.29
C GLU A 197 20.95 -10.01 -0.57
N ILE A 198 21.43 -9.89 0.67
CA ILE A 198 21.31 -8.67 1.46
C ILE A 198 22.44 -7.69 1.07
N ASP A 199 22.06 -6.46 0.74
CA ASP A 199 23.00 -5.35 0.69
C ASP A 199 23.15 -4.72 2.08
N PHE A 200 24.19 -5.14 2.81
CA PHE A 200 24.45 -4.62 4.15
C PHE A 200 24.88 -3.15 4.17
N GLU A 201 25.21 -2.53 3.03
CA GLU A 201 25.50 -1.09 2.97
C GLU A 201 24.22 -0.24 2.93
N ASP A 202 23.07 -0.84 2.63
CA ASP A 202 21.77 -0.21 2.81
C ASP A 202 21.43 -0.09 4.29
N SER A 203 20.93 1.07 4.73
CA SER A 203 20.45 1.27 6.10
C SER A 203 19.17 0.49 6.39
N ASP A 204 18.41 0.17 5.34
CA ASP A 204 17.07 -0.43 5.43
C ASP A 204 17.11 -1.94 5.16
N TRP A 205 18.31 -2.54 5.11
CA TRP A 205 18.54 -3.94 4.71
C TRP A 205 17.67 -4.97 5.46
N GLU A 206 17.35 -4.70 6.74
CA GLU A 206 16.50 -5.57 7.57
C GLU A 206 15.03 -5.49 7.15
N GLU A 207 14.56 -4.29 6.81
CA GLU A 207 13.20 -4.08 6.29
C GLU A 207 13.06 -4.68 4.89
N ASP A 208 14.08 -4.53 4.05
CA ASP A 208 14.10 -5.15 2.72
C ASP A 208 14.14 -6.68 2.82
N LEU A 209 14.86 -7.24 3.80
CA LEU A 209 14.83 -8.66 4.09
C LEU A 209 13.44 -9.13 4.51
N GLU A 210 12.77 -8.42 5.43
CA GLU A 210 11.40 -8.73 5.83
C GLU A 210 10.44 -8.72 4.62
N ILE A 211 10.55 -7.72 3.75
CA ILE A 211 9.75 -7.62 2.51
C ILE A 211 10.04 -8.80 1.58
N ALA A 212 11.31 -9.13 1.35
CA ALA A 212 11.69 -10.26 0.50
C ALA A 212 11.16 -11.58 1.06
N MET A 213 11.18 -11.74 2.38
CA MET A 213 10.61 -12.90 3.07
C MET A 213 9.09 -12.94 2.97
N CYS A 214 8.39 -11.80 3.06
CA CYS A 214 6.94 -11.75 2.80
C CYS A 214 6.61 -12.16 1.37
N LYS A 215 7.37 -11.69 0.37
CA LYS A 215 7.17 -12.08 -1.03
C LYS A 215 7.37 -13.59 -1.23
N ALA A 216 8.45 -14.14 -0.66
CA ALA A 216 8.71 -15.57 -0.69
C ALA A 216 7.61 -16.37 0.03
N PHE A 217 7.12 -15.89 1.18
CA PHE A 217 6.01 -16.49 1.90
C PHE A 217 4.76 -16.54 1.02
N LEU A 218 4.34 -15.42 0.43
CA LEU A 218 3.16 -15.36 -0.45
C LEU A 218 3.31 -16.24 -1.70
N GLN A 219 4.54 -16.41 -2.19
CA GLN A 219 4.83 -17.32 -3.28
C GLN A 219 4.64 -18.80 -2.89
N PHE A 220 5.00 -19.19 -1.67
CA PHE A 220 4.86 -20.57 -1.18
C PHE A 220 3.47 -20.87 -0.59
N HIS A 221 2.89 -19.86 0.05
CA HIS A 221 1.63 -19.88 0.78
C HIS A 221 0.78 -18.67 0.38
N PRO A 222 0.11 -18.75 -0.78
CA PRO A 222 -0.83 -17.72 -1.20
C PRO A 222 -1.84 -17.46 -0.09
N LEU A 223 -2.04 -16.20 0.29
CA LEU A 223 -3.20 -15.82 1.10
C LEU A 223 -4.44 -16.32 0.35
N ASP A 224 -5.36 -16.98 1.06
CA ASP A 224 -6.59 -17.51 0.48
C ASP A 224 -7.26 -16.40 -0.35
N SER A 225 -7.17 -16.52 -1.67
CA SER A 225 -7.84 -15.60 -2.57
C SER A 225 -9.34 -15.91 -2.48
N ILE A 226 -10.19 -14.88 -2.42
CA ILE A 226 -11.64 -15.05 -2.21
C ILE A 226 -12.26 -15.95 -3.30
N PHE A 227 -11.60 -16.00 -4.46
CA PHE A 227 -11.91 -16.86 -5.59
C PHE A 227 -10.62 -17.38 -6.23
N THR A 228 -10.70 -18.49 -6.94
CA THR A 228 -9.59 -19.12 -7.66
C THR A 228 -9.56 -18.69 -9.12
N LYS A 229 -8.48 -19.05 -9.84
CA LYS A 229 -8.44 -18.85 -11.29
C LYS A 229 -9.55 -19.63 -12.01
N GLU A 230 -9.89 -20.81 -11.51
CA GLU A 230 -10.96 -21.65 -12.07
C GLU A 230 -12.33 -20.95 -11.94
N ASP A 231 -12.57 -20.26 -10.82
CA ASP A 231 -13.79 -19.47 -10.64
C ASP A 231 -13.89 -18.34 -11.66
N VAL A 232 -12.79 -17.63 -11.94
CA VAL A 232 -12.75 -16.60 -12.99
C VAL A 232 -12.90 -17.21 -14.39
N ASP A 233 -12.27 -18.35 -14.65
CA ASP A 233 -12.41 -19.06 -15.93
C ASP A 233 -13.88 -19.44 -16.18
N ASN A 234 -14.62 -19.83 -15.13
CA ASN A 234 -16.06 -20.09 -15.21
C ASN A 234 -16.85 -18.81 -15.50
N VAL A 235 -16.55 -17.71 -14.82
CA VAL A 235 -17.20 -16.40 -15.07
C VAL A 235 -16.95 -15.91 -16.50
N PHE A 236 -15.73 -16.08 -17.01
CA PHE A 236 -15.39 -15.77 -18.41
C PHE A 236 -16.16 -16.64 -19.41
N HIS A 237 -16.43 -17.90 -19.07
CA HIS A 237 -17.26 -18.75 -19.90
C HIS A 237 -18.73 -18.30 -19.89
N GLU A 238 -19.26 -17.96 -18.72
CA GLU A 238 -20.68 -17.62 -18.53
C GLU A 238 -21.06 -16.25 -19.10
N ILE A 239 -20.11 -15.30 -19.16
CA ILE A 239 -20.39 -13.95 -19.65
C ILE A 239 -20.63 -13.90 -21.16
N VAL A 240 -20.16 -14.90 -21.91
CA VAL A 240 -20.27 -14.95 -23.38
C VAL A 240 -21.74 -15.02 -23.80
N GLY A 241 -22.12 -14.13 -24.73
CA GLY A 241 -23.49 -14.00 -25.24
C GLY A 241 -24.40 -13.09 -24.42
N ILE A 242 -23.98 -12.65 -23.23
CA ILE A 242 -24.72 -11.68 -22.42
C ILE A 242 -24.65 -10.29 -23.06
N ARG A 243 -25.73 -9.51 -22.90
CA ARG A 243 -25.86 -8.16 -23.44
C ARG A 243 -25.74 -7.12 -22.34
N PHE A 244 -24.87 -6.14 -22.55
CA PHE A 244 -24.67 -5.04 -21.63
C PHE A 244 -24.86 -3.69 -22.34
N ASN A 245 -25.40 -2.72 -21.59
CA ASN A 245 -25.60 -1.37 -22.11
C ASN A 245 -24.43 -0.42 -21.80
N ARG A 246 -23.59 -0.76 -20.81
CA ARG A 246 -22.48 0.06 -20.31
C ARG A 246 -21.40 -0.82 -19.70
N ILE A 247 -20.14 -0.37 -19.78
CA ILE A 247 -18.98 -1.08 -19.20
C ILE A 247 -19.14 -1.33 -17.69
N PRO A 248 -19.61 -0.36 -16.87
CA PRO A 248 -19.87 -0.61 -15.45
C PRO A 248 -20.82 -1.78 -15.17
N ASN A 249 -21.75 -2.11 -16.09
CA ASN A 249 -22.64 -3.26 -15.89
C ASN A 249 -21.89 -4.60 -16.05
N ILE A 250 -20.84 -4.63 -16.88
CA ILE A 250 -19.96 -5.78 -17.05
C ILE A 250 -19.13 -5.96 -15.77
N GLU A 251 -18.57 -4.86 -15.25
CA GLU A 251 -17.84 -4.87 -13.97
C GLU A 251 -18.70 -5.41 -12.83
N TYR A 252 -19.90 -4.86 -12.64
CA TYR A 252 -20.84 -5.31 -11.60
C TYR A 252 -21.18 -6.79 -11.74
N TRP A 253 -21.41 -7.26 -12.98
CA TRP A 253 -21.76 -8.64 -13.23
C TRP A 253 -20.61 -9.60 -12.90
N ILE A 254 -19.37 -9.26 -13.25
CA ILE A 254 -18.20 -10.08 -12.92
C ILE A 254 -18.01 -10.16 -11.40
N LEU A 255 -18.10 -9.03 -10.69
CA LEU A 255 -17.99 -8.99 -9.23
C LEU A 255 -19.09 -9.81 -8.54
N GLU A 256 -20.34 -9.68 -9.01
CA GLU A 256 -21.48 -10.44 -8.47
C GLU A 256 -21.30 -11.96 -8.63
N ASN A 257 -20.83 -12.43 -9.79
CA ASN A 257 -20.64 -13.86 -10.04
C ASN A 257 -19.42 -14.45 -9.33
N LEU A 258 -18.40 -13.61 -9.05
CA LEU A 258 -17.28 -13.98 -8.19
C LEU A 258 -17.60 -13.83 -6.70
N GLN A 259 -18.79 -13.33 -6.34
CA GLN A 259 -19.22 -13.08 -4.96
C GLN A 259 -18.27 -12.15 -4.18
N VAL A 260 -17.75 -11.13 -4.86
CA VAL A 260 -16.84 -10.12 -4.31
C VAL A 260 -17.37 -8.71 -4.56
N THR A 261 -16.83 -7.74 -3.83
CA THR A 261 -17.16 -6.33 -3.94
C THR A 261 -15.97 -5.51 -4.46
N LYS A 262 -16.21 -4.24 -4.80
CA LYS A 262 -15.12 -3.27 -5.08
C LYS A 262 -14.23 -3.01 -3.86
N GLU A 263 -14.70 -3.28 -2.63
CA GLU A 263 -13.85 -3.16 -1.44
C GLU A 263 -12.83 -4.31 -1.38
N ASP A 264 -13.26 -5.52 -1.79
CA ASP A 264 -12.39 -6.69 -1.89
C ASP A 264 -11.35 -6.53 -3.02
N LEU A 265 -11.80 -5.99 -4.17
CA LEU A 265 -11.00 -5.74 -5.36
C LEU A 265 -11.00 -4.24 -5.75
N PRO A 266 -10.25 -3.39 -5.02
CA PRO A 266 -10.26 -1.94 -5.25
C PRO A 266 -9.68 -1.53 -6.60
N ASP A 267 -8.72 -2.31 -7.10
CA ASP A 267 -8.02 -2.04 -8.35
C ASP A 267 -8.67 -2.75 -9.55
N PHE A 268 -9.76 -3.51 -9.35
CA PHE A 268 -10.48 -4.13 -10.45
C PHE A 268 -11.08 -3.04 -11.34
N VAL A 269 -10.76 -3.07 -12.63
CA VAL A 269 -11.27 -2.08 -13.59
C VAL A 269 -11.39 -2.72 -14.98
N ILE A 270 -12.40 -2.28 -15.74
CA ILE A 270 -12.57 -2.58 -17.16
C ILE A 270 -12.71 -1.27 -17.92
N GLN A 271 -11.92 -1.09 -18.97
CA GLN A 271 -11.90 0.13 -19.78
C GLN A 271 -11.88 -0.18 -21.28
N GLU A 272 -12.24 0.81 -22.11
CA GLU A 272 -12.13 0.64 -23.56
C GLU A 272 -10.66 0.50 -23.98
N SER A 273 -10.40 -0.49 -24.83
CA SER A 273 -9.09 -0.63 -25.47
C SER A 273 -8.90 0.42 -26.56
N GLU A 274 -7.65 0.87 -26.74
CA GLU A 274 -7.27 1.88 -27.75
C GLU A 274 -7.66 1.44 -29.18
N ILE A 275 -7.66 0.13 -29.46
CA ILE A 275 -8.02 -0.43 -30.76
C ILE A 275 -9.46 -0.10 -31.18
N ASN A 276 -10.35 0.16 -30.22
CA ASN A 276 -11.75 0.49 -30.50
C ASN A 276 -11.93 1.77 -31.31
N GLU A 277 -11.00 2.73 -31.18
CA GLU A 277 -11.04 3.94 -32.00
C GLU A 277 -10.76 3.61 -33.47
N GLU A 278 -9.80 2.74 -33.75
CA GLU A 278 -9.49 2.29 -35.11
C GLU A 278 -10.65 1.51 -35.75
N ILE A 279 -11.32 0.67 -34.96
CA ILE A 279 -12.52 -0.07 -35.39
C ILE A 279 -13.65 0.91 -35.75
N ARG A 280 -13.90 1.92 -34.91
CA ARG A 280 -14.91 2.98 -35.21
C ARG A 280 -14.57 3.76 -36.48
N GLN A 281 -13.29 3.95 -36.77
CA GLN A 281 -12.81 4.61 -37.98
C GLN A 281 -12.80 3.68 -39.22
N GLY A 282 -13.17 2.40 -39.07
CA GLY A 282 -13.19 1.41 -40.14
C GLY A 282 -11.80 1.02 -40.65
N LYS A 283 -10.75 1.22 -39.83
CA LYS A 283 -9.36 0.87 -40.18
C LYS A 283 -9.06 -0.62 -40.01
N THR A 284 -9.81 -1.27 -39.12
CA THR A 284 -9.66 -2.69 -38.76
C THR A 284 -11.04 -3.33 -38.68
N ASP A 285 -11.18 -4.56 -39.19
CA ASP A 285 -12.41 -5.36 -39.18
C ASP A 285 -12.28 -6.49 -38.16
N VAL A 286 -12.38 -6.14 -36.88
CA VAL A 286 -12.37 -7.05 -35.73
C VAL A 286 -13.42 -6.60 -34.71
N ASP A 287 -13.78 -7.50 -33.80
CA ASP A 287 -14.66 -7.20 -32.67
C ASP A 287 -14.04 -6.14 -31.74
N TYR A 288 -14.88 -5.37 -31.05
CA TYR A 288 -14.43 -4.41 -30.06
C TYR A 288 -13.82 -5.12 -28.84
N VAL A 289 -12.89 -4.46 -28.17
CA VAL A 289 -12.13 -5.01 -27.03
C VAL A 289 -12.21 -4.08 -25.83
N LEU A 290 -12.44 -4.65 -24.65
CA LEU A 290 -12.22 -3.99 -23.37
C LEU A 290 -10.99 -4.61 -22.70
N ASP A 291 -10.17 -3.76 -22.11
CA ASP A 291 -9.02 -4.17 -21.32
C ASP A 291 -9.41 -4.15 -19.84
N GLY A 292 -9.11 -5.23 -19.13
CA GLY A 292 -9.44 -5.40 -17.73
C GLY A 292 -8.26 -5.89 -16.91
N THR A 293 -8.28 -5.57 -15.62
CA THR A 293 -7.33 -6.12 -14.63
C THR A 293 -8.06 -6.41 -13.34
N PHE A 294 -7.67 -7.48 -12.63
CA PHE A 294 -8.13 -7.72 -11.26
C PHE A 294 -7.31 -6.98 -10.21
N GLY A 295 -6.21 -6.32 -10.60
CA GLY A 295 -5.33 -5.60 -9.69
C GLY A 295 -4.13 -6.42 -9.21
N GLU A 296 -3.09 -5.72 -8.78
CA GLU A 296 -1.80 -6.32 -8.43
C GLU A 296 -1.92 -7.31 -7.26
N GLY A 297 -1.28 -8.47 -7.42
CA GLY A 297 -1.24 -9.52 -6.40
C GLY A 297 -2.49 -10.40 -6.35
N VAL A 298 -3.55 -10.11 -7.12
CA VAL A 298 -4.72 -10.99 -7.22
C VAL A 298 -4.36 -12.25 -8.01
N LEU A 299 -4.82 -13.41 -7.54
CA LEU A 299 -4.49 -14.74 -8.10
C LEU A 299 -2.98 -15.01 -8.26
N ASN A 300 -2.13 -14.43 -7.40
CA ASN A 300 -0.67 -14.57 -7.45
C ASN A 300 -0.02 -14.10 -8.76
N LYS A 301 -0.64 -13.17 -9.48
CA LYS A 301 -0.07 -12.51 -10.66
C LYS A 301 0.30 -11.07 -10.34
N GLN A 302 1.41 -10.60 -10.94
CA GLN A 302 1.83 -9.20 -10.81
C GLN A 302 0.73 -8.25 -11.29
N TYR A 303 0.12 -8.54 -12.44
CA TYR A 303 -1.12 -7.92 -12.90
C TYR A 303 -1.95 -9.00 -13.65
N PRO A 304 -3.02 -9.54 -13.04
CA PRO A 304 -3.94 -10.48 -13.68
C PRO A 304 -4.82 -9.74 -14.70
N ASP A 305 -4.23 -9.46 -15.85
CA ASP A 305 -4.88 -8.76 -16.94
C ASP A 305 -5.69 -9.73 -17.82
N PHE A 306 -6.79 -9.22 -18.34
CA PHE A 306 -7.69 -9.94 -19.22
C PHE A 306 -8.30 -8.98 -20.23
N SER A 307 -8.89 -9.55 -21.27
CA SER A 307 -9.64 -8.79 -22.26
C SER A 307 -11.02 -9.39 -22.44
N VAL A 308 -11.99 -8.51 -22.67
CA VAL A 308 -13.37 -8.87 -23.01
C VAL A 308 -13.67 -8.37 -24.41
N THR A 309 -13.97 -9.28 -25.32
CA THR A 309 -14.29 -8.98 -26.71
C THR A 309 -15.80 -8.91 -26.88
N TYR A 310 -16.29 -7.97 -27.69
CA TYR A 310 -17.72 -7.77 -27.88
C TYR A 310 -18.10 -7.22 -29.26
N LEU A 311 -19.32 -7.51 -29.68
CA LEU A 311 -19.97 -6.91 -30.84
C LEU A 311 -20.85 -5.75 -30.40
N MET A 312 -20.76 -4.62 -31.10
CA MET A 312 -21.66 -3.49 -30.91
C MET A 312 -22.90 -3.64 -31.79
N THR A 313 -24.08 -3.62 -31.18
CA THR A 313 -25.35 -3.61 -31.91
C THR A 313 -25.71 -2.21 -32.39
N ASN A 314 -26.66 -2.13 -33.34
CA ASN A 314 -27.23 -0.86 -33.81
C ASN A 314 -27.90 -0.01 -32.72
N HIS A 315 -28.15 -0.57 -31.52
CA HIS A 315 -28.73 0.12 -30.37
C HIS A 315 -27.68 0.45 -29.30
N ASN A 316 -26.39 0.44 -29.65
CA ASN A 316 -25.26 0.66 -28.74
C ASN A 316 -25.23 -0.31 -27.54
N GLN A 317 -25.74 -1.53 -27.73
CA GLN A 317 -25.58 -2.62 -26.76
C GLN A 317 -24.36 -3.46 -27.15
N MET A 318 -23.59 -3.86 -26.15
CA MET A 318 -22.42 -4.73 -26.27
C MET A 318 -22.88 -6.18 -26.06
N ILE A 319 -22.62 -7.05 -27.03
CA ILE A 319 -22.82 -8.49 -26.91
C ILE A 319 -21.45 -9.12 -26.73
N ILE A 320 -21.18 -9.72 -25.58
CA ILE A 320 -19.87 -10.31 -25.29
C ILE A 320 -19.66 -11.54 -26.19
N THR A 321 -18.53 -11.60 -26.88
CA THR A 321 -18.16 -12.70 -27.79
C THR A 321 -17.01 -13.56 -27.26
N ASP A 322 -16.14 -13.00 -26.44
CA ASP A 322 -15.04 -13.71 -25.78
C ASP A 322 -14.64 -12.99 -24.48
N ALA A 323 -14.09 -13.73 -23.52
CA ALA A 323 -13.44 -13.19 -22.33
C ALA A 323 -12.27 -14.11 -21.96
N ARG A 324 -11.06 -13.55 -21.83
CA ARG A 324 -9.86 -14.36 -21.62
C ARG A 324 -8.74 -13.60 -20.95
N TRP A 325 -7.86 -14.33 -20.28
CA TRP A 325 -6.60 -13.82 -19.74
C TRP A 325 -5.65 -13.34 -20.84
N ASN A 326 -4.86 -12.32 -20.51
CA ASN A 326 -3.77 -11.80 -21.33
C ASN A 326 -2.44 -12.52 -21.07
#